data_AF-A0A1G8DFV2-F1
#
_entry.id   AF-A0A1G8DFV2-F1
#
_cell.length_a   1.000
_cell.length_b   1.000
_cell.length_c   1.000
_cell.angle_alpha   90.00
_cell.angle_beta   90.00
_cell.angle_gamma   90.00
#
_symmetry.space_group_name_H-M   'P 1'
#
loop_
_entity.id
_entity.type
_entity.pdbx_description
1 polymer ?
#
loop_
_entity_poly.entity_id
_entity_poly.type
_entity_poly.pdbx_seq_one_letter_code
_entity_poly.pdbx_strand_id
1 'polypeptide(L)'
;MYYSSGNYEAFARPRKPEGVDDKTAWLVGAGLASMSAATFMIRDGQLPGAAITILERLPLPGGALDGIKKPEKGFVIRGGREMENHMECLWDAFRTIPSMEIEGASVLDEFYWLNKDDPNFSLCRVTEKQGRDAHTDNLFGLDDKAQKDLVRIFLATREEMEGTRIDEVFSKNFLASNFWLYWRTMFAFEEWHSALEMKLYLHRFVHHVGGLPDLSALKFTKYNQYESMVLPMYRWLLDQGVTFHFGTEVTDVDFVESDGRIQATRIDWLRDGERGGIDLGENDLVLMTIGGLTENSDEGDQHTPAKLDEGPAAGWELWKRIAAKHPSFGHPEVFCGDIARTKWESATVTTKDRRIPEYIERICKRDPFSGKVVTGGIVTARDSSWLMSWTVNRQPHFKAQDPEEIVVWVYGLFVDVPGDFVKKTLQECTGEEITQE
;
A
#
# COMPACT_ATOMS: atom_id res chain seq x y z
N MET A 1 17.94 -5.99 -18.95
CA MET A 1 18.33 -5.16 -17.79
C MET A 1 19.45 -5.86 -17.01
N TYR A 2 20.23 -5.13 -16.22
CA TYR A 2 21.17 -5.68 -15.24
C TYR A 2 20.95 -5.01 -13.88
N TYR A 3 21.31 -5.69 -12.80
CA TYR A 3 21.22 -5.13 -11.45
C TYR A 3 22.54 -4.48 -11.04
N SER A 4 22.44 -3.38 -10.30
CA SER A 4 23.58 -2.68 -9.72
C SER A 4 23.22 -2.08 -8.36
N SER A 5 24.24 -1.61 -7.65
CA SER A 5 24.09 -0.85 -6.42
C SER A 5 25.25 0.14 -6.26
N GLY A 6 25.07 1.12 -5.38
CA GLY A 6 26.08 2.13 -5.09
C GLY A 6 26.03 3.36 -6.01
N ASN A 7 26.81 4.37 -5.63
CA ASN A 7 26.69 5.72 -6.17
C ASN A 7 26.99 5.85 -7.67
N TYR A 8 27.85 4.98 -8.22
CA TYR A 8 28.26 5.08 -9.62
C TYR A 8 27.05 4.96 -10.56
N GLU A 9 26.25 3.91 -10.37
CA GLU A 9 25.06 3.67 -11.19
C GLU A 9 23.88 4.54 -10.73
N ALA A 10 23.77 4.83 -9.44
CA ALA A 10 22.70 5.69 -8.91
C ALA A 10 22.77 7.14 -9.44
N PHE A 11 23.96 7.68 -9.70
CA PHE A 11 24.12 9.06 -10.21
C PHE A 11 24.40 9.14 -11.71
N ALA A 12 24.69 8.01 -12.36
CA ALA A 12 24.80 7.98 -13.81
C ALA A 12 23.47 8.34 -14.46
N ARG A 13 23.52 9.06 -15.58
CA ARG A 13 22.35 9.33 -16.41
C ARG A 13 22.44 8.46 -17.67
N PRO A 14 21.37 7.75 -18.03
CA PRO A 14 21.38 6.92 -19.23
C PRO A 14 21.47 7.79 -20.48
N ARG A 15 22.05 7.22 -21.54
CA ARG A 15 21.93 7.79 -22.88
C ARG A 15 20.50 7.62 -23.37
N LYS A 16 20.08 8.50 -24.28
CA LYS A 16 18.78 8.35 -24.95
C LYS A 16 18.69 6.95 -25.58
N PRO A 17 17.68 6.14 -25.23
CA PRO A 17 17.50 4.83 -25.83
C PRO A 17 17.29 4.93 -27.35
N GLU A 18 17.82 3.94 -28.07
CA GLU A 18 17.68 3.86 -29.53
C GLU A 18 16.20 3.68 -29.93
N GLY A 19 15.76 4.43 -30.94
CA GLY A 19 14.41 4.34 -31.49
C GLY A 19 13.29 4.82 -30.57
N VAL A 20 13.59 5.51 -29.46
CA VAL A 20 12.53 5.97 -28.54
C VAL A 20 11.66 7.10 -29.11
N ASP A 21 12.18 7.87 -30.06
CA ASP A 21 11.44 8.96 -30.71
C ASP A 21 10.25 8.45 -31.55
N ASP A 22 10.29 7.19 -31.97
CA ASP A 22 9.25 6.55 -32.76
C ASP A 22 8.24 5.76 -31.91
N LYS A 23 8.34 5.85 -30.57
CA LYS A 23 7.51 5.06 -29.64
C LYS A 23 6.40 5.87 -29.00
N THR A 24 5.34 5.17 -28.60
CA THR A 24 4.32 5.67 -27.68
C THR A 24 4.16 4.73 -26.49
N ALA A 25 3.51 5.17 -25.42
CA ALA A 25 3.24 4.33 -24.26
C ALA A 25 1.79 4.48 -23.77
N TRP A 26 1.16 3.34 -23.51
CA TRP A 26 -0.18 3.20 -22.96
C TRP A 26 -0.09 2.50 -21.61
N LEU A 27 -0.55 3.19 -20.56
CA LEU A 27 -0.48 2.69 -19.20
C LEU A 27 -1.89 2.48 -18.65
N VAL A 28 -2.18 1.27 -18.17
CA VAL A 28 -3.49 0.91 -17.62
C VAL A 28 -3.47 1.01 -16.10
N GLY A 29 -4.33 1.86 -15.58
CA GLY A 29 -4.37 2.36 -14.21
C GLY A 29 -3.46 3.57 -14.00
N ALA A 30 -3.90 4.52 -13.18
CA ALA A 30 -3.13 5.69 -12.71
C ALA A 30 -2.64 5.53 -11.27
N GLY A 31 -2.36 4.31 -10.84
CA GLY A 31 -1.70 4.02 -9.56
C GLY A 31 -0.21 4.35 -9.57
N LEU A 32 0.46 4.12 -8.43
CA LEU A 32 1.91 4.38 -8.25
C LEU A 32 2.75 3.70 -9.34
N ALA A 33 2.43 2.46 -9.72
CA ALA A 33 3.19 1.69 -10.72
C ALA A 33 3.23 2.40 -12.08
N SER A 34 2.06 2.72 -12.65
CA SER A 34 1.97 3.40 -13.94
C SER A 34 2.56 4.80 -13.91
N MET A 35 2.28 5.61 -12.89
CA MET A 35 2.84 6.96 -12.81
C MET A 35 4.37 6.95 -12.61
N SER A 36 4.90 5.96 -11.87
CA SER A 36 6.35 5.76 -11.76
C SER A 36 6.96 5.32 -13.09
N ALA A 37 6.29 4.41 -13.81
CA ALA A 37 6.74 3.99 -15.14
C ALA A 37 6.79 5.17 -16.12
N ALA A 38 5.75 6.01 -16.16
CA ALA A 38 5.74 7.24 -16.96
C ALA A 38 6.88 8.19 -16.53
N THR A 39 7.15 8.29 -15.23
CA THR A 39 8.29 9.08 -14.70
C THR A 39 9.62 8.58 -15.25
N PHE A 40 9.88 7.29 -15.19
CA PHE A 40 11.10 6.70 -15.74
C PHE A 40 11.16 6.78 -17.28
N MET A 41 10.04 6.61 -17.98
CA MET A 41 9.98 6.76 -19.44
C MET A 41 10.36 8.18 -19.88
N ILE A 42 9.92 9.20 -19.14
CA ILE A 42 10.28 10.59 -19.45
C ILE A 42 11.73 10.86 -19.05
N ARG A 43 12.11 10.57 -17.80
CA ARG A 43 13.42 10.94 -17.26
C ARG A 43 14.57 10.18 -17.90
N ASP A 44 14.43 8.86 -17.99
CA ASP A 44 15.51 7.95 -18.40
C ASP A 44 15.30 7.45 -19.82
N GLY A 45 14.05 7.12 -20.15
CA GLY A 45 13.65 6.77 -21.50
C GLY A 45 13.72 7.95 -22.45
N GLN A 46 13.66 9.20 -21.95
CA GLN A 46 13.61 10.41 -22.76
C GLN A 46 12.49 10.35 -23.82
N LEU A 47 11.42 9.62 -23.51
CA LEU A 47 10.19 9.57 -24.28
C LEU A 47 9.42 10.88 -24.02
N PRO A 48 9.00 11.63 -25.05
CA PRO A 48 8.22 12.84 -24.85
C PRO A 48 6.94 12.53 -24.07
N GLY A 49 6.61 13.32 -23.04
CA GLY A 49 5.41 13.06 -22.23
C GLY A 49 4.12 13.03 -23.05
N ALA A 50 4.04 13.82 -24.13
CA ALA A 50 2.91 13.81 -25.07
C ALA A 50 2.71 12.47 -25.80
N ALA A 51 3.71 11.58 -25.81
CA ALA A 51 3.61 10.22 -26.35
C ALA A 51 3.16 9.19 -25.29
N ILE A 52 2.84 9.62 -24.07
CA ILE A 52 2.45 8.77 -22.95
C ILE A 52 0.98 9.05 -22.60
N THR A 53 0.17 7.99 -22.60
CA THR A 53 -1.24 8.03 -22.21
C THR A 53 -1.50 7.09 -21.05
N ILE A 54 -2.14 7.59 -19.99
CA ILE A 54 -2.57 6.82 -18.83
C ILE A 54 -4.10 6.70 -18.84
N LEU A 55 -4.61 5.48 -18.82
CA LEU A 55 -6.03 5.13 -18.79
C LEU A 55 -6.42 4.77 -17.35
N GLU A 56 -7.36 5.49 -16.75
CA GLU A 56 -7.80 5.28 -15.37
C GLU A 56 -9.33 5.16 -15.31
N ARG A 57 -9.80 4.15 -14.58
CA ARG A 57 -11.23 3.90 -14.39
C ARG A 57 -11.86 4.91 -13.45
N LEU A 58 -11.14 5.27 -12.37
CA LEU A 58 -11.57 6.24 -11.37
C LEU A 58 -11.52 7.67 -11.91
N PRO A 59 -12.21 8.63 -11.25
CA PRO A 59 -12.15 10.05 -11.63
C PRO A 59 -10.85 10.75 -11.19
N LEU A 60 -9.94 10.06 -10.50
CA LEU A 60 -8.72 10.62 -9.91
C LEU A 60 -7.59 9.56 -9.88
N PRO A 61 -6.32 9.99 -9.89
CA PRO A 61 -5.17 9.07 -9.87
C PRO A 61 -4.84 8.57 -8.46
N GLY A 62 -3.90 7.65 -8.35
CA GLY A 62 -3.31 7.19 -7.08
C GLY A 62 -3.65 5.76 -6.70
N GLY A 63 -4.77 5.22 -7.18
CA GLY A 63 -5.20 3.84 -6.88
C GLY A 63 -5.30 3.60 -5.37
N ALA A 64 -4.46 2.70 -4.86
CA ALA A 64 -4.38 2.34 -3.43
C ALA A 64 -3.60 3.34 -2.55
N LEU A 65 -3.09 4.45 -3.11
CA LEU A 65 -2.46 5.54 -2.36
C LEU A 65 -3.43 6.70 -2.13
N ASP A 66 -4.71 6.41 -1.99
CA ASP A 66 -5.73 7.43 -1.77
C ASP A 66 -5.73 7.93 -0.32
N GLY A 67 -6.28 9.13 -0.19
CA GLY A 67 -6.48 9.84 1.06
C GLY A 67 -7.26 11.08 0.72
N ILE A 68 -8.59 11.02 0.85
CA ILE A 68 -9.47 12.11 0.42
C ILE A 68 -10.56 12.43 1.45
N LYS A 69 -11.03 13.68 1.40
CA LYS A 69 -12.25 14.11 2.09
C LYS A 69 -13.44 13.80 1.19
N LYS A 70 -14.22 12.78 1.55
CA LYS A 70 -15.47 12.45 0.88
C LYS A 70 -16.57 13.39 1.38
N PRO A 71 -17.36 14.01 0.49
CA PRO A 71 -18.56 14.74 0.88
C PRO A 71 -19.45 13.85 1.76
N GLU A 72 -19.97 14.42 2.84
CA GLU A 72 -20.92 13.79 3.78
C GLU A 72 -20.39 12.59 4.60
N LYS A 73 -19.34 11.89 4.16
CA LYS A 73 -18.72 10.77 4.89
C LYS A 73 -17.51 11.16 5.77
N GLY A 74 -16.76 12.20 5.39
CA GLY A 74 -15.58 12.65 6.13
C GLY A 74 -14.26 12.26 5.47
N PHE A 75 -13.17 12.22 6.24
CA PHE A 75 -11.86 11.81 5.74
C PHE A 75 -11.77 10.28 5.64
N VAL A 76 -11.21 9.79 4.53
CA VAL A 76 -11.02 8.36 4.29
C VAL A 76 -9.57 8.09 3.95
N ILE A 77 -8.98 7.13 4.66
CA ILE A 77 -7.68 6.54 4.42
C ILE A 77 -7.91 5.04 4.25
N ARG A 78 -7.71 4.50 3.04
CA ARG A 78 -7.83 3.06 2.81
C ARG A 78 -6.67 2.27 3.43
N GLY A 79 -5.52 2.88 3.66
CA GLY A 79 -4.43 2.24 4.40
C GLY A 79 -3.29 3.18 4.74
N GLY A 80 -2.62 2.90 5.85
CA GLY A 80 -1.31 3.50 6.13
C GLY A 80 -0.26 3.02 5.13
N ARG A 81 0.74 3.85 4.86
CA ARG A 81 1.93 3.45 4.10
C ARG A 81 3.17 3.77 4.90
N GLU A 82 3.87 2.70 5.25
CA GLU A 82 5.12 2.73 5.98
C GLU A 82 6.25 2.63 4.97
N MET A 83 7.22 3.55 5.05
CA MET A 83 8.34 3.60 4.10
C MET A 83 9.65 3.37 4.85
N GLU A 84 10.67 2.92 4.12
CA GLU A 84 12.01 2.70 4.69
C GLU A 84 13.11 3.17 3.74
N ASN A 85 14.33 3.32 4.26
CA ASN A 85 15.43 3.97 3.53
C ASN A 85 15.93 3.16 2.32
N HIS A 86 15.72 1.85 2.28
CA HIS A 86 16.11 0.95 1.18
C HIS A 86 14.96 0.67 0.19
N MET A 87 13.97 1.55 0.09
CA MET A 87 13.05 1.58 -1.05
C MET A 87 13.77 2.19 -2.27
N GLU A 88 14.85 1.53 -2.71
CA GLU A 88 15.86 2.05 -3.64
C GLU A 88 15.26 2.69 -4.89
N CYS A 89 14.40 1.96 -5.60
CA CYS A 89 13.77 2.44 -6.84
C CYS A 89 12.74 3.56 -6.58
N LEU A 90 12.07 3.54 -5.43
CA LEU A 90 11.13 4.59 -5.05
C LEU A 90 11.88 5.90 -4.83
N TRP A 91 12.98 5.87 -4.08
CA TRP A 91 13.78 7.07 -3.83
C TRP A 91 14.47 7.58 -5.09
N ASP A 92 14.84 6.69 -6.02
CA ASP A 92 15.28 7.10 -7.36
C ASP A 92 14.16 7.84 -8.13
N ALA A 93 12.91 7.37 -8.10
CA ALA A 93 11.81 8.10 -8.73
C ALA A 93 11.58 9.47 -8.05
N PHE A 94 11.42 9.48 -6.72
CA PHE A 94 10.96 10.67 -5.98
C PHE A 94 12.02 11.75 -5.76
N ARG A 95 13.31 11.50 -6.02
CA ARG A 95 14.31 12.59 -6.17
C ARG A 95 14.09 13.44 -7.43
N THR A 96 13.29 12.96 -8.38
CA THR A 96 12.94 13.67 -9.63
C THR A 96 11.72 14.54 -9.44
N ILE A 97 10.78 14.08 -8.62
CA ILE A 97 9.47 14.72 -8.44
C ILE A 97 9.64 15.95 -7.53
N PRO A 98 9.31 17.17 -7.98
CA PRO A 98 9.37 18.36 -7.15
C PRO A 98 8.40 18.29 -5.97
N SER A 99 8.82 18.79 -4.81
CA SER A 99 7.92 19.01 -3.67
C SER A 99 6.87 20.07 -4.02
N MET A 100 5.66 19.88 -3.50
CA MET A 100 4.60 20.90 -3.56
C MET A 100 4.60 21.82 -2.33
N GLU A 101 5.41 21.53 -1.32
CA GLU A 101 5.47 22.24 -0.04
C GLU A 101 6.72 23.11 0.09
N ILE A 102 7.84 22.68 -0.50
CA ILE A 102 9.14 23.35 -0.38
C ILE A 102 9.67 23.69 -1.76
N GLU A 103 9.75 24.99 -2.06
CA GLU A 103 10.28 25.49 -3.32
C GLU A 103 11.74 25.04 -3.53
N GLY A 104 12.03 24.52 -4.72
CA GLY A 104 13.38 24.07 -5.11
C GLY A 104 13.81 22.72 -4.53
N ALA A 105 12.96 22.03 -3.77
CA ALA A 105 13.23 20.71 -3.22
C ALA A 105 12.48 19.60 -3.98
N SER A 106 12.98 18.37 -3.94
CA SER A 106 12.23 17.18 -4.37
C SER A 106 11.34 16.64 -3.25
N VAL A 107 10.41 15.74 -3.60
CA VAL A 107 9.64 14.98 -2.59
C VAL A 107 10.58 14.15 -1.70
N LEU A 108 11.68 13.61 -2.24
CA LEU A 108 12.70 12.95 -1.43
C LEU A 108 13.34 13.90 -0.41
N ASP A 109 13.66 15.14 -0.80
CA ASP A 109 14.28 16.11 0.10
C ASP A 109 13.34 16.47 1.26
N GLU A 110 12.08 16.80 0.94
CA GLU A 110 11.03 17.06 1.93
C GLU A 110 10.88 15.88 2.90
N PHE A 111 10.78 14.66 2.35
CA PHE A 111 10.65 13.44 3.13
C PHE A 111 11.88 13.19 4.03
N TYR A 112 13.08 13.39 3.48
CA TYR A 112 14.33 13.17 4.19
C TYR A 112 14.49 14.14 5.36
N TRP A 113 14.28 15.44 5.14
CA TRP A 113 14.38 16.46 6.19
C TRP A 113 13.34 16.22 7.29
N LEU A 114 12.08 15.98 6.91
CA LEU A 114 11.02 15.70 7.88
C LEU A 114 11.37 14.53 8.82
N ASN A 115 11.83 13.41 8.27
CA ASN A 115 12.14 12.22 9.06
C ASN A 115 13.49 12.31 9.80
N LYS A 116 14.30 13.34 9.53
CA LYS A 116 15.48 13.68 10.33
C LYS A 116 15.13 14.62 11.48
N ASP A 117 14.27 15.60 11.22
CA ASP A 117 13.84 16.61 12.20
C ASP A 117 12.88 16.01 13.23
N ASP A 118 12.09 15.01 12.83
CA ASP A 118 11.11 14.33 13.67
C ASP A 118 11.14 12.80 13.43
N PRO A 119 12.19 12.10 13.92
CA PRO A 119 12.38 10.68 13.64
C PRO A 119 11.28 9.80 14.25
N ASN A 120 10.84 8.80 13.49
CA ASN A 120 9.77 7.90 13.91
C ASN A 120 10.26 6.87 14.95
N PHE A 121 9.45 6.63 15.98
CA PHE A 121 9.52 5.49 16.88
C PHE A 121 8.24 5.44 17.74
N SER A 122 7.86 4.24 18.18
CA SER A 122 6.75 3.98 19.07
C SER A 122 7.20 3.95 20.53
N LEU A 123 6.39 4.55 21.41
CA LEU A 123 6.58 4.48 22.86
C LEU A 123 5.68 3.43 23.52
N CYS A 124 4.72 2.87 22.77
CA CYS A 124 3.85 1.79 23.20
C CYS A 124 3.37 1.05 21.94
N ARG A 125 4.00 -0.09 21.64
CA ARG A 125 3.70 -0.87 20.43
C ARG A 125 2.47 -1.75 20.58
N VAL A 126 2.24 -2.25 21.79
CA VAL A 126 1.21 -3.25 22.10
C VAL A 126 0.53 -2.91 23.42
N THR A 127 -0.80 -2.95 23.41
CA THR A 127 -1.62 -2.84 24.60
C THR A 127 -2.39 -4.13 24.87
N GLU A 128 -2.79 -4.32 26.12
CA GLU A 128 -3.73 -5.35 26.58
C GLU A 128 -4.66 -4.79 27.66
N LYS A 129 -5.72 -5.52 28.02
CA LYS A 129 -6.61 -5.22 29.15
C LYS A 129 -7.11 -3.77 29.14
N GLN A 130 -7.67 -3.37 28.00
CA GLN A 130 -8.25 -2.06 27.75
C GLN A 130 -7.23 -0.91 27.90
N GLY A 131 -6.16 -0.97 27.10
CA GLY A 131 -5.21 0.13 26.94
C GLY A 131 -4.03 0.15 27.92
N ARG A 132 -3.80 -0.93 28.67
CA ARG A 132 -2.57 -1.08 29.47
C ARG A 132 -1.42 -1.50 28.55
N ASP A 133 -0.23 -0.99 28.80
CA ASP A 133 0.96 -1.45 28.11
C ASP A 133 1.13 -2.97 28.34
N ALA A 134 1.33 -3.72 27.26
CA ALA A 134 1.54 -5.16 27.33
C ALA A 134 2.95 -5.53 27.83
N HIS A 135 3.81 -4.54 28.07
CA HIS A 135 5.17 -4.70 28.58
C HIS A 135 5.96 -5.74 27.77
N THR A 136 5.86 -5.62 26.45
CA THR A 136 6.63 -6.50 25.56
C THR A 136 8.11 -6.15 25.52
N ASP A 137 8.49 -5.01 26.12
CA ASP A 137 9.86 -4.57 26.43
C ASP A 137 10.82 -4.61 25.22
N ASN A 138 10.28 -4.35 24.02
CA ASN A 138 11.00 -4.46 22.75
C ASN A 138 11.60 -5.86 22.48
N LEU A 139 11.08 -6.90 23.12
CA LEU A 139 11.51 -8.28 22.96
C LEU A 139 10.61 -9.04 21.99
N PHE A 140 11.22 -9.96 21.24
CA PHE A 140 10.53 -10.84 20.30
C PHE A 140 9.83 -12.04 20.95
N GLY A 141 10.19 -12.41 22.18
CA GLY A 141 9.58 -13.54 22.87
C GLY A 141 9.69 -14.87 22.10
N LEU A 142 10.83 -15.10 21.43
CA LEU A 142 11.09 -16.32 20.66
C LEU A 142 11.80 -17.36 21.53
N ASP A 143 11.16 -18.50 21.77
CA ASP A 143 11.80 -19.65 22.40
C ASP A 143 12.71 -20.42 21.44
N ASP A 144 13.44 -21.41 21.94
CA ASP A 144 14.37 -22.23 21.14
C ASP A 144 13.72 -22.88 19.91
N LYS A 145 12.42 -23.20 19.99
CA LYS A 145 11.69 -23.84 18.89
C LYS A 145 11.32 -22.82 17.82
N ALA A 146 10.80 -21.67 18.23
CA ALA A 146 10.47 -20.56 17.33
C ALA A 146 11.73 -20.00 16.64
N GLN A 147 12.86 -19.92 17.34
CA GLN A 147 14.14 -19.54 16.75
C GLN A 147 14.60 -20.55 15.68
N LYS A 148 14.46 -21.86 15.94
CA LYS A 148 14.76 -22.91 14.95
C LYS A 148 13.84 -22.84 13.73
N ASP A 149 12.56 -22.55 13.92
CA ASP A 149 11.64 -22.34 12.80
C ASP A 149 12.10 -21.18 11.93
N LEU A 150 12.41 -20.01 12.52
CA LEU A 150 12.94 -18.86 11.78
C LEU A 150 14.21 -19.18 10.99
N VAL A 151 15.19 -19.85 11.62
CA VAL A 151 16.43 -20.24 10.94
C VAL A 151 16.14 -21.21 9.79
N ARG A 152 15.26 -22.20 10.00
CA ARG A 152 14.86 -23.14 8.92
C ARG A 152 14.27 -22.39 7.74
N ILE A 153 13.30 -21.50 7.96
CA ILE A 153 12.64 -20.76 6.88
C ILE A 153 13.60 -19.79 6.19
N PHE A 154 14.49 -19.14 6.95
CA PHE A 154 15.52 -18.27 6.39
C PHE A 154 16.50 -19.05 5.48
N LEU A 155 16.83 -20.30 5.82
CA LEU A 155 17.75 -21.15 5.05
C LEU A 155 17.09 -21.98 3.94
N ALA A 156 15.77 -22.17 3.98
CA ALA A 156 15.02 -22.91 2.96
C ALA A 156 15.23 -22.31 1.55
N THR A 157 15.02 -23.10 0.50
CA THR A 157 14.95 -22.55 -0.86
C THR A 157 13.61 -21.85 -1.10
N ARG A 158 13.46 -21.16 -2.25
CA ARG A 158 12.16 -20.55 -2.59
C ARG A 158 11.14 -21.63 -2.95
N GLU A 159 11.59 -22.63 -3.71
CA GLU A 159 10.81 -23.76 -4.19
C GLU A 159 10.24 -24.59 -3.04
N GLU A 160 10.96 -24.71 -1.92
CA GLU A 160 10.45 -25.38 -0.71
C GLU A 160 9.28 -24.64 -0.06
N MET A 161 9.15 -23.33 -0.28
CA MET A 161 8.09 -22.49 0.30
C MET A 161 6.95 -22.20 -0.68
N GLU A 162 7.13 -22.45 -1.97
CA GLU A 162 6.12 -22.24 -3.01
C GLU A 162 4.86 -23.07 -2.73
N GLY A 163 3.69 -22.43 -2.82
CA GLY A 163 2.40 -23.09 -2.60
C GLY A 163 2.11 -23.52 -1.16
N THR A 164 2.92 -23.12 -0.17
CA THR A 164 2.72 -23.44 1.26
C THR A 164 2.24 -22.23 2.06
N ARG A 165 1.53 -22.50 3.15
CA ARG A 165 1.03 -21.48 4.09
C ARG A 165 1.96 -21.28 5.29
N ILE A 166 1.88 -20.11 5.91
CA ILE A 166 2.67 -19.80 7.12
C ILE A 166 2.39 -20.81 8.25
N ASP A 167 1.13 -21.18 8.47
CA ASP A 167 0.71 -22.16 9.49
C ASP A 167 1.18 -23.60 9.23
N GLU A 168 1.60 -23.91 8.00
CA GLU A 168 2.14 -25.22 7.62
C GLU A 168 3.64 -25.32 7.90
N VAL A 169 4.35 -24.18 7.90
CA VAL A 169 5.83 -24.15 7.98
C VAL A 169 6.36 -23.55 9.28
N PHE A 170 5.54 -22.87 10.08
CA PHE A 170 5.91 -22.37 11.41
C PHE A 170 5.18 -23.13 12.52
N SER A 171 5.83 -23.33 13.67
CA SER A 171 5.18 -23.96 14.81
C SER A 171 4.29 -23.00 15.58
N LYS A 172 3.36 -23.55 16.38
CA LYS A 172 2.52 -22.78 17.31
C LYS A 172 3.31 -21.89 18.27
N ASN A 173 4.55 -22.26 18.62
CA ASN A 173 5.40 -21.45 19.50
C ASN A 173 5.83 -20.16 18.80
N PHE A 174 6.13 -20.22 17.50
CA PHE A 174 6.39 -19.03 16.69
C PHE A 174 5.14 -18.16 16.57
N LEU A 175 3.99 -18.76 16.22
CA LEU A 175 2.72 -18.06 16.07
C LEU A 175 2.19 -17.45 17.39
N ALA A 176 2.69 -17.89 18.54
CA ALA A 176 2.36 -17.31 19.85
C ALA A 176 3.35 -16.22 20.31
N SER A 177 4.44 -15.97 19.56
CA SER A 177 5.50 -15.05 19.95
C SER A 177 5.15 -13.57 19.73
N ASN A 178 5.84 -12.67 20.44
CA ASN A 178 5.73 -11.24 20.17
C ASN A 178 6.26 -10.90 18.77
N PHE A 179 7.25 -11.65 18.25
CA PHE A 179 7.73 -11.49 16.86
C PHE A 179 6.58 -11.61 15.87
N TRP A 180 5.80 -12.70 15.96
CA TRP A 180 4.67 -12.90 15.05
C TRP A 180 3.62 -11.82 15.23
N LEU A 181 3.32 -11.40 16.47
CA LEU A 181 2.40 -10.29 16.72
C LEU A 181 2.85 -9.00 16.03
N TYR A 182 4.11 -8.59 16.19
CA TYR A 182 4.64 -7.38 15.55
C TYR A 182 4.60 -7.49 14.04
N TRP A 183 5.01 -8.65 13.52
CA TRP A 183 5.12 -8.92 12.11
C TRP A 183 3.77 -8.93 11.41
N ARG A 184 2.84 -9.74 11.92
CA ARG A 184 1.53 -9.94 11.32
C ARG A 184 0.70 -8.68 11.31
N THR A 185 0.82 -7.86 12.35
CA THR A 185 0.09 -6.60 12.43
C THR A 185 0.74 -5.56 11.52
N MET A 186 2.06 -5.35 11.58
CA MET A 186 2.75 -4.38 10.71
C MET A 186 2.51 -4.65 9.22
N PHE A 187 2.61 -5.91 8.80
CA PHE A 187 2.57 -6.28 7.38
C PHE A 187 1.24 -6.93 6.95
N ALA A 188 0.23 -6.93 7.83
CA ALA A 188 -1.07 -7.56 7.60
C ALA A 188 -1.00 -9.02 7.11
N PHE A 189 -0.11 -9.83 7.70
CA PHE A 189 -0.06 -11.26 7.39
C PHE A 189 -1.14 -12.04 8.15
N GLU A 190 -1.78 -12.94 7.44
CA GLU A 190 -2.59 -14.01 8.01
C GLU A 190 -1.84 -15.34 8.00
N GLU A 191 -2.26 -16.24 8.88
CA GLU A 191 -1.61 -17.54 9.05
C GLU A 191 -1.74 -18.43 7.79
N TRP A 192 -2.76 -18.19 6.96
CA TRP A 192 -2.94 -18.87 5.68
C TRP A 192 -2.24 -18.20 4.49
N HIS A 193 -1.58 -17.05 4.69
CA HIS A 193 -0.85 -16.37 3.62
C HIS A 193 0.42 -17.16 3.20
N SER A 194 0.98 -16.75 2.07
CA SER A 194 2.17 -17.35 1.46
C SER A 194 3.38 -17.38 2.40
N ALA A 195 3.88 -18.59 2.67
CA ALA A 195 5.16 -18.77 3.37
C ALA A 195 6.36 -18.27 2.55
N LEU A 196 6.27 -18.33 1.21
CA LEU A 196 7.29 -17.77 0.34
C LEU A 196 7.38 -16.25 0.54
N GLU A 197 6.25 -15.56 0.62
CA GLU A 197 6.25 -14.10 0.83
C GLU A 197 6.79 -13.75 2.22
N MET A 198 6.40 -14.50 3.25
CA MET A 198 6.98 -14.40 4.60
C MET A 198 8.51 -14.54 4.57
N LYS A 199 9.03 -15.56 3.87
CA LYS A 199 10.48 -15.76 3.70
C LYS A 199 11.13 -14.58 2.98
N LEU A 200 10.54 -14.09 1.90
CA LEU A 200 11.07 -12.95 1.15
C LEU A 200 11.13 -11.69 2.02
N TYR A 201 10.10 -11.43 2.82
CA TYR A 201 10.10 -10.32 3.79
C TYR A 201 11.19 -10.50 4.86
N LEU A 202 11.40 -11.71 5.40
CA LEU A 202 12.48 -11.98 6.35
C LEU A 202 13.86 -11.63 5.77
N HIS A 203 14.12 -11.96 4.49
CA HIS A 203 15.34 -11.55 3.81
C HIS A 203 15.36 -10.04 3.50
N ARG A 204 14.24 -9.50 3.03
CA ARG A 204 14.12 -8.12 2.54
C ARG A 204 14.30 -7.08 3.63
N PHE A 205 13.89 -7.38 4.85
CA PHE A 205 13.89 -6.42 5.98
C PHE A 205 14.81 -6.84 7.12
N VAL A 206 15.71 -7.80 6.90
CA VAL A 206 16.64 -8.29 7.94
C VAL A 206 17.49 -7.17 8.56
N HIS A 207 17.86 -6.15 7.77
CA HIS A 207 18.61 -4.98 8.24
C HIS A 207 17.82 -4.09 9.20
N HIS A 208 16.50 -4.23 9.23
CA HIS A 208 15.59 -3.48 10.11
C HIS A 208 15.03 -4.30 11.26
N VAL A 209 15.51 -5.54 11.47
CA VAL A 209 15.00 -6.39 12.54
C VAL A 209 15.05 -5.70 13.91
N GLY A 210 16.10 -4.92 14.20
CA GLY A 210 16.22 -4.17 15.45
C GLY A 210 15.16 -3.08 15.65
N GLY A 211 14.59 -2.54 14.57
CA GLY A 211 13.54 -1.52 14.61
C GLY A 211 12.12 -2.06 14.47
N LEU A 212 11.93 -3.39 14.41
CA LEU A 212 10.61 -4.01 14.34
C LEU A 212 9.79 -3.82 15.64
N PRO A 213 10.36 -3.98 16.86
CA PRO A 213 9.59 -3.83 18.09
C PRO A 213 9.15 -2.40 18.39
N ASP A 214 9.94 -1.40 17.98
CA ASP A 214 9.73 0.01 18.31
C ASP A 214 9.42 0.90 17.10
N LEU A 215 9.34 0.33 15.89
CA LEU A 215 9.02 1.03 14.64
C LEU A 215 10.05 2.12 14.26
N SER A 216 11.27 2.08 14.82
CA SER A 216 12.30 3.09 14.56
C SER A 216 12.87 3.08 13.14
N ALA A 217 12.67 1.99 12.40
CA ALA A 217 13.08 1.87 11.00
C ALA A 217 12.14 2.63 10.05
N LEU A 218 10.87 2.80 10.43
CA LEU A 218 9.83 3.37 9.60
C LEU A 218 10.03 4.86 9.37
N LYS A 219 9.54 5.34 8.23
CA LYS A 219 9.55 6.74 7.83
C LYS A 219 8.22 7.06 7.17
N PHE A 220 7.74 8.28 7.39
CA PHE A 220 6.41 8.72 6.96
C PHE A 220 6.47 10.06 6.25
N THR A 221 5.59 10.24 5.28
CA THR A 221 5.34 11.53 4.61
C THR A 221 4.73 12.56 5.57
N LYS A 222 4.68 13.82 5.15
CA LYS A 222 4.08 14.92 5.93
C LYS A 222 2.58 14.75 6.12
N TYR A 223 1.87 14.52 5.01
CA TYR A 223 0.44 14.23 4.97
C TYR A 223 0.22 12.78 4.51
N ASN A 224 -1.03 12.42 4.23
CA ASN A 224 -1.37 11.18 3.51
C ASN A 224 -0.58 11.05 2.18
N GLN A 225 -0.52 9.83 1.66
CA GLN A 225 0.28 9.53 0.46
C GLN A 225 -0.32 10.11 -0.81
N TYR A 226 -1.63 10.36 -0.84
CA TYR A 226 -2.25 11.06 -1.96
C TYR A 226 -1.67 12.47 -2.09
N GLU A 227 -1.70 13.24 -1.00
CA GLU A 227 -1.22 14.62 -0.99
C GLU A 227 0.30 14.75 -1.06
N SER A 228 1.05 13.81 -0.47
CA SER A 228 2.50 13.91 -0.35
C SER A 228 3.27 13.21 -1.47
N MET A 229 2.63 12.31 -2.23
CA MET A 229 3.32 11.51 -3.27
C MET A 229 2.55 11.50 -4.59
N VAL A 230 1.25 11.17 -4.57
CA VAL A 230 0.44 11.07 -5.80
C VAL A 230 0.29 12.43 -6.45
N LEU A 231 -0.14 13.46 -5.71
CA LEU A 231 -0.37 14.80 -6.26
C LEU A 231 0.91 15.44 -6.84
N PRO A 232 2.08 15.41 -6.14
CA PRO A 232 3.33 15.91 -6.72
C PRO A 232 3.71 15.19 -8.02
N MET A 233 3.62 13.85 -8.05
CA MET A 233 3.96 13.05 -9.23
C MET A 233 2.97 13.30 -10.37
N TYR A 234 1.67 13.32 -10.09
CA TYR A 234 0.62 13.61 -11.06
C TYR A 234 0.81 14.99 -11.69
N ARG A 235 1.05 16.02 -10.87
CA ARG A 235 1.29 17.38 -11.38
C ARG A 235 2.54 17.47 -12.25
N TRP A 236 3.63 16.85 -11.81
CA TRP A 236 4.85 16.80 -12.61
C TRP A 236 4.60 16.10 -13.96
N LEU A 237 3.88 14.98 -13.99
CA LEU A 237 3.55 14.27 -15.25
C LEU A 237 2.69 15.13 -16.20
N LEU A 238 1.71 15.88 -15.68
CA LEU A 238 0.95 16.83 -16.48
C LEU A 238 1.85 17.93 -17.08
N ASP A 239 2.77 18.47 -16.28
CA ASP A 239 3.71 19.50 -16.73
C ASP A 239 4.70 18.95 -17.79
N GLN A 240 4.97 17.64 -17.80
CA GLN A 240 5.73 16.96 -18.86
C GLN A 240 4.89 16.67 -20.12
N GLY A 241 3.58 16.90 -20.09
CA GLY A 241 2.67 16.70 -21.22
C GLY A 241 2.01 15.32 -21.29
N VAL A 242 2.06 14.51 -20.23
CA VAL A 242 1.38 13.20 -20.18
C VAL A 242 -0.13 13.36 -20.26
N THR A 243 -0.78 12.51 -21.07
CA THR A 243 -2.24 12.50 -21.20
C THR A 243 -2.87 11.53 -20.20
N PHE A 244 -3.89 11.99 -19.48
CA PHE A 244 -4.70 11.15 -18.59
C PHE A 244 -6.13 11.04 -19.11
N HIS A 245 -6.65 9.82 -19.21
CA HIS A 245 -8.03 9.51 -19.51
C HIS A 245 -8.68 8.83 -18.32
N PHE A 246 -9.30 9.64 -17.45
CA PHE A 246 -10.15 9.16 -16.36
C PHE A 246 -11.49 8.63 -16.86
N GLY A 247 -12.22 7.88 -16.03
CA GLY A 247 -13.50 7.27 -16.39
C GLY A 247 -13.39 6.24 -17.53
N THR A 248 -12.21 5.68 -17.76
CA THR A 248 -11.90 4.75 -18.85
C THR A 248 -11.52 3.40 -18.27
N GLU A 249 -12.42 2.42 -18.36
CA GLU A 249 -12.18 1.05 -17.93
C GLU A 249 -11.60 0.24 -19.09
N VAL A 250 -10.33 -0.18 -18.98
CA VAL A 250 -9.75 -1.13 -19.94
C VAL A 250 -10.35 -2.51 -19.69
N THR A 251 -11.03 -3.04 -20.70
CA THR A 251 -11.78 -4.30 -20.61
C THR A 251 -10.99 -5.48 -21.14
N ASP A 252 -10.08 -5.27 -22.09
CA ASP A 252 -9.26 -6.33 -22.67
C ASP A 252 -8.03 -5.76 -23.40
N VAL A 253 -7.03 -6.62 -23.63
CA VAL A 253 -5.91 -6.35 -24.54
C VAL A 253 -5.70 -7.56 -25.44
N ASP A 254 -5.68 -7.36 -26.75
CA ASP A 254 -5.44 -8.42 -27.72
C ASP A 254 -3.96 -8.61 -27.98
N PHE A 255 -3.60 -9.86 -28.27
CA PHE A 255 -2.24 -10.28 -28.55
C PHE A 255 -2.18 -11.14 -29.80
N VAL A 256 -1.09 -11.02 -30.55
CA VAL A 256 -0.70 -11.95 -31.60
C VAL A 256 0.62 -12.60 -31.19
N GLU A 257 0.66 -13.92 -31.26
CA GLU A 257 1.89 -14.70 -31.10
C GLU A 257 2.38 -15.16 -32.47
N SER A 258 3.63 -14.82 -32.80
CA SER A 258 4.30 -15.23 -34.02
C SER A 258 5.80 -15.32 -33.79
N ASP A 259 6.43 -16.39 -34.28
CA ASP A 259 7.88 -16.63 -34.16
C ASP A 259 8.43 -16.52 -32.71
N GLY A 260 7.63 -16.97 -31.72
CA GLY A 260 7.98 -16.91 -30.30
C GLY A 260 7.96 -15.49 -29.70
N ARG A 261 7.45 -14.49 -30.44
CA ARG A 261 7.17 -13.14 -29.97
C ARG A 261 5.68 -13.00 -29.71
N ILE A 262 5.32 -12.44 -28.55
CA ILE A 262 3.97 -12.02 -28.23
C ILE A 262 3.89 -10.50 -28.33
N GLN A 263 2.98 -9.99 -29.15
CA GLN A 263 2.77 -8.55 -29.35
C GLN A 263 1.34 -8.17 -28.99
N ALA A 264 1.18 -7.13 -28.17
CA ALA A 264 -0.12 -6.49 -27.98
C ALA A 264 -0.52 -5.76 -29.26
N THR A 265 -1.77 -5.95 -29.71
CA THR A 265 -2.26 -5.41 -30.99
C THR A 265 -3.44 -4.47 -30.84
N ARG A 266 -4.13 -4.50 -29.69
CA ARG A 266 -5.27 -3.62 -29.43
C ARG A 266 -5.54 -3.51 -27.93
N ILE A 267 -5.92 -2.33 -27.47
CA ILE A 267 -6.52 -2.10 -26.15
C ILE A 267 -8.00 -1.79 -26.36
N ASP A 268 -8.88 -2.53 -25.68
CA ASP A 268 -10.31 -2.26 -25.67
C ASP A 268 -10.72 -1.66 -24.33
N TRP A 269 -11.57 -0.64 -24.36
CA TRP A 269 -12.08 0.02 -23.17
C TRP A 269 -13.57 0.34 -23.25
N LEU A 270 -14.14 0.59 -22.08
CA LEU A 270 -15.43 1.22 -21.88
C LEU A 270 -15.22 2.60 -21.29
N ARG A 271 -15.78 3.63 -21.94
CA ARG A 271 -15.75 5.01 -21.45
C ARG A 271 -17.14 5.61 -21.58
N ASP A 272 -17.69 6.11 -20.47
CA ASP A 272 -19.05 6.68 -20.43
C ASP A 272 -20.14 5.72 -20.99
N GLY A 273 -19.94 4.41 -20.84
CA GLY A 273 -20.84 3.37 -21.37
C GLY A 273 -20.63 3.05 -22.86
N GLU A 274 -19.72 3.75 -23.54
CA GLU A 274 -19.39 3.52 -24.95
C GLU A 274 -18.13 2.65 -25.09
N ARG A 275 -18.22 1.66 -25.97
CA ARG A 275 -17.08 0.81 -26.32
C ARG A 275 -16.14 1.58 -27.24
N GLY A 276 -14.86 1.56 -26.90
CA GLY A 276 -13.80 2.13 -27.71
C GLY A 276 -12.53 1.30 -27.57
N GLY A 277 -11.46 1.84 -28.12
CA GLY A 277 -10.15 1.21 -28.04
C GLY A 277 -9.20 1.81 -29.05
N ILE A 278 -7.97 1.32 -29.03
CA ILE A 278 -6.93 1.73 -29.97
C ILE A 278 -6.16 0.51 -30.46
N ASP A 279 -5.90 0.48 -31.77
CA ASP A 279 -5.02 -0.52 -32.37
C ASP A 279 -3.56 -0.12 -32.14
N LEU A 280 -2.72 -1.12 -31.90
CA LEU A 280 -1.32 -0.94 -31.51
C LEU A 280 -0.37 -1.49 -32.58
N GLY A 281 0.63 -0.70 -32.90
CA GLY A 281 1.80 -1.11 -33.66
C GLY A 281 2.93 -1.64 -32.77
N GLU A 282 4.02 -2.04 -33.41
CA GLU A 282 5.20 -2.59 -32.70
C GLU A 282 5.94 -1.58 -31.82
N ASN A 283 5.70 -0.29 -32.03
CA ASN A 283 6.30 0.81 -31.29
C ASN A 283 5.41 1.36 -30.18
N ASP A 284 4.20 0.81 -29.99
CA ASP A 284 3.30 1.20 -28.92
C ASP A 284 3.52 0.28 -27.72
N LEU A 285 4.14 0.83 -26.67
CA LEU A 285 4.41 0.12 -25.44
C LEU A 285 3.14 0.06 -24.59
N VAL A 286 2.85 -1.11 -24.00
CA VAL A 286 1.71 -1.27 -23.10
C VAL A 286 2.20 -1.76 -21.74
N LEU A 287 1.90 -1.00 -20.68
CA LEU A 287 2.15 -1.40 -19.31
C LEU A 287 0.82 -1.45 -18.57
N MET A 288 0.52 -2.58 -17.95
CA MET A 288 -0.77 -2.78 -17.30
C MET A 288 -0.58 -3.09 -15.83
N THR A 289 -1.26 -2.33 -14.97
CA THR A 289 -1.48 -2.76 -13.59
C THR A 289 -2.67 -3.72 -13.60
N ILE A 290 -2.38 -5.02 -13.47
CA ILE A 290 -3.37 -6.09 -13.46
C ILE A 290 -3.72 -6.48 -12.01
N GLY A 291 -5.02 -6.68 -11.74
CA GLY A 291 -5.51 -6.86 -10.37
C GLY A 291 -5.36 -5.61 -9.49
N GLY A 292 -6.02 -5.63 -8.33
CA GLY A 292 -5.94 -4.53 -7.37
C GLY A 292 -6.47 -4.91 -5.99
N LEU A 293 -5.70 -4.60 -4.95
CA LEU A 293 -6.09 -4.86 -3.56
C LEU A 293 -7.21 -3.95 -3.04
N THR A 294 -7.51 -2.87 -3.77
CA THR A 294 -8.58 -1.91 -3.46
C THR A 294 -9.70 -1.93 -4.50
N GLU A 295 -9.74 -2.96 -5.34
CA GLU A 295 -10.90 -3.21 -6.19
C GLU A 295 -12.10 -3.60 -5.30
N ASN A 296 -13.32 -3.28 -5.76
CA ASN A 296 -14.56 -3.55 -5.03
C ASN A 296 -14.58 -3.03 -3.58
N SER A 297 -13.76 -2.03 -3.23
CA SER A 297 -13.86 -1.37 -1.93
C SER A 297 -15.17 -0.60 -1.84
N ASP A 298 -16.01 -0.96 -0.87
CA ASP A 298 -17.14 -0.14 -0.44
C ASP A 298 -16.74 0.74 0.75
N GLU A 299 -17.50 1.82 0.95
CA GLU A 299 -17.27 2.75 2.04
C GLU A 299 -18.60 2.93 2.80
N GLY A 300 -18.65 2.45 4.04
CA GLY A 300 -19.73 2.79 4.98
C GLY A 300 -19.67 4.24 5.46
N ASP A 301 -20.35 4.52 6.57
CA ASP A 301 -20.31 5.79 7.28
C ASP A 301 -20.54 5.58 8.80
N GLN A 302 -20.73 6.67 9.54
CA GLN A 302 -20.97 6.65 10.98
C GLN A 302 -22.10 5.69 11.40
N HIS A 303 -23.14 5.52 10.57
CA HIS A 303 -24.36 4.79 10.89
C HIS A 303 -24.68 3.67 9.89
N THR A 304 -23.83 3.45 8.90
CA THR A 304 -24.02 2.43 7.86
C THR A 304 -22.74 1.60 7.71
N PRO A 305 -22.79 0.26 7.85
CA PRO A 305 -21.63 -0.59 7.60
C PRO A 305 -21.19 -0.54 6.13
N ALA A 306 -19.89 -0.74 5.87
CA ALA A 306 -19.41 -1.03 4.53
C ALA A 306 -19.92 -2.41 4.08
N LYS A 307 -20.17 -2.59 2.79
CA LYS A 307 -20.67 -3.83 2.21
C LYS A 307 -19.57 -4.55 1.47
N LEU A 308 -19.46 -5.86 1.70
CA LEU A 308 -18.61 -6.72 0.91
C LEU A 308 -19.21 -6.88 -0.49
N ASP A 309 -18.53 -6.37 -1.52
CA ASP A 309 -18.89 -6.57 -2.92
C ASP A 309 -18.15 -7.77 -3.51
N GLU A 310 -18.86 -8.91 -3.56
CA GLU A 310 -18.40 -10.16 -4.14
C GLU A 310 -18.60 -10.24 -5.67
N GLY A 311 -19.03 -9.15 -6.29
CA GLY A 311 -19.23 -9.05 -7.73
C GLY A 311 -17.92 -9.03 -8.53
N PRO A 312 -18.00 -9.02 -9.87
CA PRO A 312 -16.83 -8.92 -10.74
C PRO A 312 -16.06 -7.62 -10.51
N ALA A 313 -14.77 -7.72 -10.24
CA ALA A 313 -13.86 -6.59 -10.07
C ALA A 313 -13.09 -6.29 -11.36
N ALA A 314 -13.17 -5.06 -11.88
CA ALA A 314 -12.72 -4.71 -13.23
C ALA A 314 -11.27 -5.11 -13.55
N GLY A 315 -10.30 -4.76 -12.70
CA GLY A 315 -8.88 -5.08 -12.89
C GLY A 315 -8.55 -6.56 -12.71
N TRP A 316 -9.31 -7.29 -11.89
CA TRP A 316 -9.20 -8.75 -11.79
C TRP A 316 -9.82 -9.43 -13.01
N GLU A 317 -10.95 -8.94 -13.52
CA GLU A 317 -11.57 -9.43 -14.75
C GLU A 317 -10.70 -9.16 -15.98
N LEU A 318 -10.05 -7.99 -16.06
CA LEU A 318 -9.04 -7.70 -17.08
C LEU A 318 -7.92 -8.74 -17.03
N TRP A 319 -7.37 -9.02 -15.84
CA TRP A 319 -6.32 -10.03 -15.71
C TRP A 319 -6.82 -11.42 -16.12
N LYS A 320 -8.00 -11.86 -15.68
CA LYS A 320 -8.57 -13.16 -16.09
C LYS A 320 -8.70 -13.30 -17.60
N ARG A 321 -9.18 -12.27 -18.29
CA ARG A 321 -9.29 -12.26 -19.75
C ARG A 321 -7.94 -12.36 -20.44
N ILE A 322 -6.94 -11.60 -19.97
CA ILE A 322 -5.57 -11.66 -20.50
C ILE A 322 -4.94 -13.02 -20.21
N ALA A 323 -5.02 -13.52 -18.98
CA ALA A 323 -4.46 -14.81 -18.56
C ALA A 323 -5.01 -15.99 -19.38
N ALA A 324 -6.28 -15.92 -19.81
CA ALA A 324 -6.86 -16.91 -20.70
C ALA A 324 -6.25 -16.95 -22.11
N LYS A 325 -5.56 -15.88 -22.55
CA LYS A 325 -4.95 -15.78 -23.89
C LYS A 325 -3.58 -16.44 -23.98
N HIS A 326 -2.81 -16.49 -22.88
CA HIS A 326 -1.49 -17.14 -22.88
C HIS A 326 -1.05 -17.56 -21.46
N PRO A 327 -0.50 -18.77 -21.27
CA PRO A 327 -0.17 -19.31 -19.94
C PRO A 327 0.91 -18.52 -19.19
N SER A 328 1.77 -17.74 -19.88
CA SER A 328 2.77 -16.90 -19.21
C SER A 328 2.20 -15.63 -18.56
N PHE A 329 0.92 -15.32 -18.77
CA PHE A 329 0.28 -14.13 -18.22
C PHE A 329 -0.25 -14.31 -16.78
N GLY A 330 0.09 -15.43 -16.14
CA GLY A 330 -0.18 -15.67 -14.73
C GLY A 330 -1.54 -16.29 -14.45
N HIS A 331 -1.84 -16.45 -13.16
CA HIS A 331 -3.03 -17.16 -12.66
C HIS A 331 -3.77 -16.27 -11.64
N PRO A 332 -4.64 -15.34 -12.06
CA PRO A 332 -5.29 -14.40 -11.15
C PRO A 332 -6.10 -15.06 -10.03
N GLU A 333 -6.65 -16.25 -10.27
CA GLU A 333 -7.51 -16.98 -9.33
C GLU A 333 -6.79 -17.40 -8.04
N VAL A 334 -5.45 -17.48 -8.05
CA VAL A 334 -4.70 -17.77 -6.81
C VAL A 334 -4.70 -16.59 -5.84
N PHE A 335 -5.03 -15.38 -6.33
CA PHE A 335 -5.09 -14.16 -5.54
C PHE A 335 -6.53 -13.70 -5.27
N CYS A 336 -7.42 -13.81 -6.26
CA CYS A 336 -8.79 -13.28 -6.16
C CYS A 336 -9.87 -14.38 -6.08
N GLY A 337 -9.49 -15.65 -5.94
CA GLY A 337 -10.43 -16.78 -5.97
C GLY A 337 -11.13 -17.07 -4.64
N ASP A 338 -10.59 -16.59 -3.52
CA ASP A 338 -11.13 -16.81 -2.17
C ASP A 338 -11.23 -15.49 -1.40
N ILE A 339 -12.40 -14.84 -1.50
CA ILE A 339 -12.67 -13.55 -0.86
C ILE A 339 -12.63 -13.68 0.66
N ALA A 340 -13.09 -14.79 1.23
CA ALA A 340 -13.10 -14.97 2.69
C ALA A 340 -11.68 -14.92 3.29
N ARG A 341 -10.66 -15.35 2.52
CA ARG A 341 -9.26 -15.32 2.92
C ARG A 341 -8.47 -14.07 2.49
N THR A 342 -9.08 -13.19 1.69
CA THR A 342 -8.41 -12.03 1.09
C THR A 342 -9.11 -10.70 1.36
N LYS A 343 -10.23 -10.72 2.09
CA LYS A 343 -10.90 -9.53 2.61
C LYS A 343 -10.24 -9.04 3.89
N TRP A 344 -10.29 -7.74 4.09
CA TRP A 344 -9.87 -7.05 5.31
C TRP A 344 -10.64 -5.73 5.40
N GLU A 345 -10.70 -5.11 6.57
CA GLU A 345 -11.46 -3.87 6.78
C GLU A 345 -10.69 -2.87 7.64
N SER A 346 -10.83 -1.59 7.29
CA SER A 346 -10.30 -0.47 8.06
C SER A 346 -11.34 0.64 8.17
N ALA A 347 -11.15 1.50 9.17
CA ALA A 347 -11.95 2.69 9.41
C ALA A 347 -11.04 3.90 9.62
N THR A 348 -11.53 5.06 9.19
CA THR A 348 -10.92 6.35 9.51
C THR A 348 -11.83 7.08 10.48
N VAL A 349 -11.39 7.22 11.72
CA VAL A 349 -12.14 7.89 12.78
C VAL A 349 -11.66 9.34 12.87
N THR A 350 -12.54 10.29 12.55
CA THR A 350 -12.27 11.72 12.74
C THR A 350 -13.05 12.22 13.94
N THR A 351 -12.40 12.90 14.88
CA THR A 351 -13.07 13.37 16.09
C THR A 351 -12.60 14.75 16.54
N LYS A 352 -13.54 15.52 17.09
CA LYS A 352 -13.31 16.76 17.86
C LYS A 352 -13.49 16.56 19.37
N ASP A 353 -13.91 15.36 19.79
CA ASP A 353 -14.10 15.04 21.20
C ASP A 353 -12.74 14.88 21.89
N ARG A 354 -12.40 15.84 22.75
CA ARG A 354 -11.11 15.92 23.44
C ARG A 354 -10.81 14.71 24.34
N ARG A 355 -11.82 13.94 24.74
CA ARG A 355 -11.62 12.71 25.53
C ARG A 355 -10.79 11.67 24.76
N ILE A 356 -11.00 11.54 23.46
CA ILE A 356 -10.29 10.54 22.63
C ILE A 356 -8.79 10.86 22.50
N PRO A 357 -8.36 12.09 22.11
CA PRO A 357 -6.96 12.51 22.18
C PRO A 357 -6.31 12.29 23.55
N GLU A 358 -7.02 12.53 24.66
CA GLU A 358 -6.49 12.30 26.01
C GLU A 358 -6.23 10.80 26.31
N TYR A 359 -7.00 9.88 25.73
CA TYR A 359 -6.69 8.44 25.80
C TYR A 359 -5.48 8.10 24.92
N ILE A 360 -5.43 8.64 23.71
CA ILE A 360 -4.31 8.45 22.78
C ILE A 360 -3.00 8.90 23.42
N GLU A 361 -2.96 10.13 23.97
CA GLU A 361 -1.79 10.70 24.64
C GLU A 361 -1.34 9.83 25.83
N ARG A 362 -2.28 9.31 26.62
CA ARG A 362 -1.96 8.41 27.74
C ARG A 362 -1.30 7.12 27.27
N ILE A 363 -1.60 6.62 26.08
CA ILE A 363 -0.98 5.41 25.52
C ILE A 363 0.34 5.77 24.84
N CYS A 364 0.34 6.68 23.88
CA CYS A 364 1.50 7.01 23.06
C CYS A 364 2.52 7.95 23.74
N LYS A 365 2.16 8.56 24.88
CA LYS A 365 2.98 9.48 25.68
C LYS A 365 3.39 10.76 24.94
N ARG A 366 2.64 11.15 23.90
CA ARG A 366 2.90 12.35 23.09
C ARG A 366 1.59 13.10 22.85
N ASP A 367 1.68 14.43 22.84
CA ASP A 367 0.58 15.30 22.46
C ASP A 367 0.20 15.06 20.98
N PRO A 368 -1.03 14.57 20.71
CA PRO A 368 -1.47 14.31 19.35
C PRO A 368 -1.61 15.55 18.45
N PHE A 369 -1.67 16.75 19.03
CA PHE A 369 -1.81 18.02 18.30
C PHE A 369 -0.46 18.74 18.09
N SER A 370 0.65 18.12 18.48
CA SER A 370 1.99 18.74 18.44
C SER A 370 2.55 19.01 17.04
N GLY A 371 1.93 18.50 15.98
CA GLY A 371 2.48 18.53 14.62
C GLY A 371 3.53 17.47 14.32
N LYS A 372 3.86 16.63 15.31
CA LYS A 372 4.95 15.65 15.26
C LYS A 372 4.44 14.21 15.33
N VAL A 373 5.35 13.24 15.34
CA VAL A 373 5.02 11.83 15.54
C VAL A 373 4.14 11.67 16.79
N VAL A 374 3.01 10.97 16.65
CA VAL A 374 2.11 10.65 17.76
C VAL A 374 2.33 9.21 18.21
N THR A 375 1.72 8.22 17.56
CA THR A 375 1.87 6.80 17.95
C THR A 375 3.18 6.17 17.49
N GLY A 376 3.81 6.73 16.44
CA GLY A 376 5.02 6.17 15.84
C GLY A 376 4.77 4.98 14.92
N GLY A 377 3.54 4.85 14.41
CA GLY A 377 3.03 3.67 13.71
C GLY A 377 1.93 2.98 14.53
N ILE A 378 1.55 1.76 14.15
CA ILE A 378 0.41 1.09 14.77
C ILE A 378 0.65 0.68 16.23
N VAL A 379 -0.38 0.87 17.05
CA VAL A 379 -0.55 0.25 18.36
C VAL A 379 -1.47 -0.95 18.19
N THR A 380 -1.11 -2.12 18.72
CA THR A 380 -1.93 -3.34 18.61
C THR A 380 -2.57 -3.69 19.94
N ALA A 381 -3.88 -3.90 19.96
CA ALA A 381 -4.58 -4.49 21.11
C ALA A 381 -4.49 -6.02 21.01
N ARG A 382 -3.49 -6.63 21.65
CA ARG A 382 -3.14 -8.05 21.44
C ARG A 382 -4.20 -9.05 21.88
N ASP A 383 -5.05 -8.63 22.81
CA ASP A 383 -6.13 -9.44 23.39
C ASP A 383 -7.50 -9.08 22.82
N SER A 384 -7.54 -8.24 21.77
CA SER A 384 -8.77 -7.96 21.05
C SER A 384 -9.17 -9.12 20.14
N SER A 385 -10.46 -9.43 20.10
CA SER A 385 -11.04 -10.50 19.28
C SER A 385 -10.84 -10.23 17.78
N TRP A 386 -10.89 -8.97 17.34
CA TRP A 386 -10.61 -8.59 15.95
C TRP A 386 -9.11 -8.55 15.59
N LEU A 387 -8.22 -8.74 16.57
CA LEU A 387 -6.80 -8.42 16.47
C LEU A 387 -6.60 -7.01 15.87
N MET A 388 -7.21 -6.04 16.54
CA MET A 388 -7.31 -4.65 16.11
C MET A 388 -6.02 -3.88 16.33
N SER A 389 -5.70 -3.03 15.36
CA SER A 389 -4.61 -2.08 15.41
C SER A 389 -5.04 -0.70 14.95
N TRP A 390 -4.45 0.32 15.56
CA TRP A 390 -4.75 1.72 15.25
C TRP A 390 -3.50 2.57 15.25
N THR A 391 -3.52 3.68 14.51
CA THR A 391 -2.41 4.62 14.44
C THR A 391 -2.92 6.05 14.32
N VAL A 392 -2.15 6.96 14.91
CA VAL A 392 -2.28 8.40 14.68
C VAL A 392 -0.95 8.87 14.12
N ASN A 393 -0.95 9.19 12.84
CA ASN A 393 0.19 9.82 12.17
C ASN A 393 0.30 11.30 12.61
N ARG A 394 1.34 11.99 12.13
CA ARG A 394 1.49 13.44 12.34
C ARG A 394 0.19 14.14 11.95
N GLN A 395 -0.27 15.04 12.82
CA GLN A 395 -1.49 15.82 12.60
C GLN A 395 -1.12 17.26 12.21
N PRO A 396 -1.77 17.87 11.21
CA PRO A 396 -2.86 17.30 10.43
C PRO A 396 -2.37 16.27 9.40
N HIS A 397 -3.17 15.21 9.19
CA HIS A 397 -2.89 14.20 8.18
C HIS A 397 -3.39 14.58 6.78
N PHE A 398 -4.34 15.52 6.72
CA PHE A 398 -4.87 16.12 5.50
C PHE A 398 -4.69 17.64 5.56
N LYS A 399 -4.31 18.29 4.46
CA LYS A 399 -4.24 19.77 4.43
C LYS A 399 -5.58 20.46 4.75
N ALA A 400 -6.70 19.80 4.43
CA ALA A 400 -8.04 20.32 4.65
C ALA A 400 -8.63 19.99 6.05
N GLN A 401 -7.85 19.32 6.92
CA GLN A 401 -8.26 18.95 8.27
C GLN A 401 -8.37 20.18 9.18
N ASP A 402 -9.41 20.23 10.00
CA ASP A 402 -9.54 21.27 11.03
C ASP A 402 -8.45 21.08 12.09
N PRO A 403 -7.74 22.13 12.54
CA PRO A 403 -6.73 22.01 13.59
C PRO A 403 -7.23 21.41 14.92
N GLU A 404 -8.54 21.44 15.17
CA GLU A 404 -9.15 20.80 16.35
C GLU A 404 -9.52 19.32 16.16
N GLU A 405 -9.40 18.80 14.94
CA GLU A 405 -9.68 17.39 14.62
C GLU A 405 -8.44 16.52 14.82
N ILE A 406 -8.68 15.29 15.30
CA ILE A 406 -7.75 14.17 15.12
C ILE A 406 -8.31 13.24 14.06
N VAL A 407 -7.42 12.69 13.24
CA VAL A 407 -7.70 11.55 12.37
C VAL A 407 -6.94 10.32 12.86
N VAL A 408 -7.69 9.29 13.23
CA VAL A 408 -7.18 7.96 13.61
C VAL A 408 -7.48 6.98 12.47
N TRP A 409 -6.50 6.16 12.11
CA TRP A 409 -6.73 5.01 11.24
C TRP A 409 -6.75 3.74 12.07
N VAL A 410 -7.77 2.91 11.87
CA VAL A 410 -8.02 1.67 12.62
C VAL A 410 -8.24 0.54 11.62
N TYR A 411 -7.77 -0.67 11.90
CA TYR A 411 -8.10 -1.87 11.14
C TYR A 411 -8.11 -3.12 12.04
N GLY A 412 -8.82 -4.15 11.60
CA GLY A 412 -8.79 -5.48 12.20
C GLY A 412 -8.27 -6.51 11.21
N LEU A 413 -7.54 -7.50 11.70
CA LEU A 413 -7.15 -8.66 10.89
C LEU A 413 -8.31 -9.66 10.78
N PHE A 414 -9.04 -9.86 11.87
CA PHE A 414 -10.16 -10.80 11.91
C PHE A 414 -11.49 -10.07 11.78
N VAL A 415 -12.04 -10.08 10.56
CA VAL A 415 -13.25 -9.29 10.24
C VAL A 415 -14.56 -10.03 10.49
N ASP A 416 -14.51 -11.34 10.72
CA ASP A 416 -15.63 -12.28 10.78
C ASP A 416 -15.86 -12.88 12.18
N VAL A 417 -15.19 -12.35 13.19
CA VAL A 417 -15.36 -12.76 14.60
C VAL A 417 -16.01 -11.64 15.43
N PRO A 418 -16.89 -11.95 16.40
CA PRO A 418 -17.50 -10.93 17.24
C PRO A 418 -16.49 -10.17 18.11
N GLY A 419 -16.72 -8.88 18.33
CA GLY A 419 -15.90 -8.03 19.20
C GLY A 419 -16.07 -8.30 20.71
N ASP A 420 -15.17 -7.73 21.49
CA ASP A 420 -15.10 -7.81 22.94
C ASP A 420 -16.08 -6.85 23.63
N PHE A 421 -16.34 -5.67 23.06
CA PHE A 421 -17.36 -4.74 23.55
C PHE A 421 -18.61 -4.80 22.67
N VAL A 422 -18.45 -4.58 21.37
CA VAL A 422 -19.50 -4.71 20.36
C VAL A 422 -19.63 -6.17 19.95
N LYS A 423 -20.79 -6.79 20.24
CA LYS A 423 -21.05 -8.22 19.99
C LYS A 423 -21.44 -8.54 18.53
N LYS A 424 -20.80 -7.86 17.59
CA LYS A 424 -20.94 -8.03 16.13
C LYS A 424 -19.56 -8.29 15.53
N THR A 425 -19.52 -8.86 14.33
CA THR A 425 -18.26 -8.93 13.56
C THR A 425 -17.86 -7.55 13.05
N LEU A 426 -16.56 -7.31 12.80
CA LEU A 426 -16.10 -6.02 12.28
C LEU A 426 -16.87 -5.63 10.99
N GLN A 427 -17.09 -6.60 10.10
CA GLN A 427 -17.83 -6.44 8.85
C GLN A 427 -19.30 -6.02 9.01
N GLU A 428 -19.90 -6.28 10.17
CA GLU A 428 -21.30 -5.92 10.46
C GLU A 428 -21.43 -4.57 11.17
N CYS A 429 -20.30 -3.96 11.55
CA CYS A 429 -20.26 -2.75 12.35
C CYS A 429 -20.39 -1.48 11.50
N THR A 430 -21.12 -0.52 12.03
CA THR A 430 -21.09 0.88 11.58
C THR A 430 -19.80 1.58 12.02
N GLY A 431 -19.47 2.73 11.44
CA GLY A 431 -18.31 3.52 11.89
C GLY A 431 -18.35 3.88 13.38
N GLU A 432 -19.54 4.14 13.92
CA GLU A 432 -19.73 4.37 15.36
C GLU A 432 -19.41 3.12 16.19
N GLU A 433 -19.86 1.95 15.76
CA GLU A 433 -19.62 0.69 16.46
C GLU A 433 -18.14 0.27 16.41
N ILE A 434 -17.46 0.48 15.28
CA ILE A 434 -16.01 0.29 15.17
C ILE A 434 -15.25 1.24 16.12
N THR A 435 -15.77 2.45 16.34
CA THR A 435 -15.17 3.42 17.27
C THR A 435 -15.45 3.09 18.74
N GLN A 436 -16.54 2.35 19.02
CA GLN A 436 -16.91 1.94 20.38
C GLN A 436 -16.15 0.71 20.87
N GLU A 437 -15.83 -0.22 19.96
CA GLU A 437 -14.93 -1.34 20.21
C GLU A 437 -13.53 -0.86 20.63
#